data_AF-D9ZHU7-F1
#
_entry.id   AF-D9ZHU7-F1
#
_cell.length_a   1.000
_cell.length_b   1.000
_cell.length_c   1.000
_cell.angle_alpha   90.00
_cell.angle_beta   90.00
_cell.angle_gamma   90.00
#
_symmetry.space_group_name_H-M   'P 1'
#
loop_
_entity.id
_entity.type
_entity.pdbx_description
1 polymer ?
#
loop_
_entity_poly.entity_id
_entity_poly.type
_entity_poly.pdbx_seq_one_letter_code
_entity_poly.pdbx_strand_id
1 'polypeptide(L)'
;ALFASITACGAFGGLPSLKSSFVLSEDTIPGTNETVKTLLPYGSVINYYGYVKPGQAPDGLVDGNKKAYYLYVWIPAVIAEMGVRMISPTGEIGEPGDGDLVSDAFKAATPEEKCHWFDT
;
A
#
# COMPACT_ATOMS: atom_id res chain seq x y z
N ALA A 1 -5.42 12.63 -29.06
CA ALA A 1 -5.04 11.59 -28.09
C ALA A 1 -3.99 12.18 -27.16
N LEU A 2 -4.30 12.35 -25.88
CA LEU A 2 -3.34 12.83 -24.89
C LEU A 2 -2.50 11.63 -24.45
N PHE A 3 -1.28 11.50 -24.97
CA PHE A 3 -0.31 10.51 -24.49
C PHE A 3 0.27 11.01 -23.16
N ALA A 4 -0.32 10.58 -22.05
CA ALA A 4 0.32 10.76 -20.75
C ALA A 4 1.49 9.76 -20.65
N SER A 5 2.71 10.26 -20.55
CA SER A 5 3.88 9.44 -20.23
C SER A 5 3.75 8.95 -18.79
N ILE A 6 3.61 7.63 -18.59
CA ILE A 6 3.51 7.02 -17.26
C ILE A 6 4.93 6.64 -16.83
N THR A 7 5.59 7.50 -16.05
CA THR A 7 6.93 7.22 -15.53
C THR A 7 6.86 6.26 -14.35
N ALA A 8 7.46 5.08 -14.48
CA ALA A 8 7.61 4.11 -13.40
C ALA A 8 8.86 4.39 -12.55
N CYS A 9 8.89 5.52 -11.83
CA CYS A 9 9.94 5.81 -10.84
C CYS A 9 9.35 5.72 -9.43
N GLY A 10 9.37 4.51 -8.84
CA GLY A 10 9.41 4.38 -7.38
C GLY A 10 10.88 4.32 -6.98
N ALA A 11 11.35 5.24 -6.15
CA ALA A 11 12.69 5.14 -5.57
C ALA A 11 12.76 3.83 -4.77
N PHE A 12 13.62 2.89 -5.21
CA PHE A 12 13.74 1.58 -4.57
C PHE A 12 14.39 1.74 -3.19
N GLY A 13 13.56 1.72 -2.15
CA GLY A 13 14.00 1.89 -0.77
C GLY A 13 13.02 1.33 0.26
N GLY A 14 12.21 0.32 -0.08
CA GLY A 14 11.38 -0.31 0.93
C GLY A 14 10.09 -0.99 0.49
N LEU A 15 9.12 -0.22 0.00
CA LEU A 15 7.77 -0.70 -0.27
C LEU A 15 7.55 -1.07 -1.76
N PRO A 16 7.14 -2.31 -2.09
CA PRO A 16 6.85 -2.68 -3.47
C PRO A 16 5.72 -1.83 -4.07
N SER A 17 5.88 -1.36 -5.31
CA SER A 17 4.83 -0.58 -6.01
C SER A 17 3.51 -1.34 -6.04
N LEU A 18 2.42 -0.69 -5.61
CA LEU A 18 1.07 -1.19 -5.81
C LEU A 18 0.65 -0.91 -7.26
N LYS A 19 0.29 -1.95 -8.00
CA LYS A 19 -0.13 -1.85 -9.41
C LYS A 19 -1.54 -2.37 -9.60
N SER A 20 -2.20 -1.88 -10.64
CA SER A 20 -3.55 -2.34 -10.99
C SER A 20 -3.52 -3.75 -11.59
N SER A 21 -4.69 -4.35 -11.76
CA SER A 21 -4.84 -5.66 -12.39
C SER A 21 -4.69 -5.64 -13.92
N PHE A 22 -4.71 -4.47 -14.55
CA PHE A 22 -4.61 -4.33 -16.00
C PHE A 22 -3.19 -4.66 -16.51
N VAL A 23 -3.10 -5.63 -17.41
CA VAL A 23 -1.83 -6.04 -18.05
C VAL A 23 -1.54 -5.11 -19.24
N LEU A 24 -0.40 -4.43 -19.20
CA LEU A 24 0.13 -3.61 -20.30
C LEU A 24 0.92 -4.44 -21.31
N SER A 25 1.74 -5.37 -20.83
CA SER A 25 2.56 -6.28 -21.64
C SER A 25 2.67 -7.62 -20.94
N GLU A 26 2.81 -8.68 -21.72
CA GLU A 26 3.03 -10.04 -21.26
C GLU A 26 4.08 -10.70 -22.16
N ASP A 27 5.22 -11.06 -21.56
CA ASP A 27 6.41 -11.52 -22.28
C ASP A 27 6.89 -12.84 -21.68
N THR A 28 6.84 -13.93 -22.44
CA THR A 28 7.36 -15.25 -22.00
C THR A 28 8.89 -15.27 -22.13
N ILE A 29 9.57 -15.72 -21.08
CA ILE A 29 11.04 -15.79 -21.07
C ILE A 29 11.49 -17.00 -21.90
N PRO A 30 12.32 -16.81 -22.95
CA PRO A 30 12.79 -17.91 -23.77
C PRO A 30 13.55 -18.96 -22.96
N GLY A 31 13.17 -20.24 -23.11
CA GLY A 31 13.83 -21.36 -22.43
C GLY A 31 13.38 -21.60 -20.99
N THR A 32 12.35 -20.91 -20.51
CA THR A 32 11.74 -21.17 -19.20
C THR A 32 10.21 -21.31 -19.33
N ASN A 33 9.56 -21.67 -18.22
CA ASN A 33 8.09 -21.66 -18.11
C ASN A 33 7.57 -20.37 -17.44
N GLU A 34 8.38 -19.31 -17.41
CA GLU A 34 8.05 -18.05 -16.75
C GLU A 34 7.53 -17.01 -17.74
N THR A 35 6.59 -16.20 -17.28
CA THR A 35 6.02 -15.09 -18.05
C THR A 35 6.06 -13.82 -17.22
N VAL A 36 6.65 -12.77 -17.78
CA VAL A 36 6.77 -11.45 -17.16
C VAL A 36 5.56 -10.62 -17.54
N LYS A 37 4.81 -10.17 -16.54
CA LYS A 37 3.66 -9.28 -16.73
C LYS A 37 4.04 -7.86 -16.31
N THR A 38 3.91 -6.93 -17.23
CA THR A 38 3.98 -5.50 -16.92
C THR A 38 2.57 -5.02 -16.62
N LEU A 39 2.30 -4.60 -15.38
CA LEU A 39 0.99 -4.11 -14.97
C LEU A 39 0.91 -2.59 -15.06
N LEU A 40 -0.27 -2.07 -15.42
CA LEU A 40 -0.54 -0.64 -15.43
C LEU A 40 -0.48 -0.08 -13.99
N PRO A 41 0.35 0.95 -13.72
CA PRO A 41 0.34 1.62 -12.42
C PRO A 41 -1.01 2.31 -12.17
N TYR A 42 -1.40 2.41 -10.89
CA TYR A 42 -2.48 3.32 -10.54
C TYR A 42 -2.08 4.77 -10.85
N GLY A 43 -3.03 5.57 -11.31
CA GLY A 43 -2.80 7.00 -11.58
C GLY A 43 -2.53 7.82 -10.32
N SER A 44 -2.91 7.32 -9.15
CA SER A 44 -2.58 7.92 -7.85
C SER A 44 -2.43 6.81 -6.81
N VAL A 45 -1.37 6.86 -6.02
CA VAL A 45 -1.10 5.96 -4.90
C VAL A 45 -0.79 6.82 -3.69
N ILE A 46 -1.42 6.51 -2.56
CA ILE A 46 -1.14 7.12 -1.27
C ILE A 46 -0.78 5.99 -0.32
N ASN A 47 0.37 6.08 0.35
CA ASN A 47 0.72 5.15 1.42
C ASN A 47 0.30 5.75 2.76
N TYR A 48 -0.27 4.93 3.63
CA TYR A 48 -0.63 5.31 4.99
C TYR A 48 0.14 4.42 5.97
N TYR A 49 0.96 5.04 6.81
CA TYR A 49 1.72 4.39 7.87
C TYR A 49 1.00 4.59 9.20
N GLY A 50 0.45 3.49 9.72
CA GLY A 50 -0.27 3.44 10.98
C GLY A 50 0.40 2.52 11.98
N TYR A 51 0.18 2.76 13.27
CA TYR A 51 0.59 1.89 14.36
C TYR A 51 -0.61 1.58 15.25
N VAL A 52 -0.82 0.29 15.52
CA VAL A 52 -1.91 -0.21 16.37
C VAL A 52 -1.37 -0.41 17.78
N LYS A 53 -1.49 0.62 18.62
CA LYS A 53 -0.95 0.56 19.98
C LYS A 53 -1.80 -0.39 20.85
N PRO A 54 -1.19 -1.29 21.65
CA PRO A 54 -1.91 -2.08 22.64
C PRO A 54 -2.72 -1.18 23.57
N GLY A 55 -4.01 -1.49 23.73
CA GLY A 55 -4.94 -0.70 24.55
C GLY A 55 -5.52 0.55 23.88
N GLN A 56 -5.07 0.94 22.68
CA GLN A 56 -5.74 2.00 21.92
C GLN A 56 -7.13 1.53 21.48
N ALA A 57 -8.11 2.43 21.61
CA ALA A 57 -9.44 2.21 21.10
C ALA A 57 -9.39 2.19 19.56
N PRO A 58 -10.00 1.19 18.91
CA PRO A 58 -10.14 1.20 17.45
C PRO A 58 -11.17 2.25 17.03
N ASP A 59 -11.19 2.59 15.74
CA ASP A 59 -12.24 3.45 15.17
C ASP A 59 -13.60 2.73 15.17
N GLY A 60 -13.57 1.39 15.10
CA GLY A 60 -14.75 0.56 15.26
C GLY A 60 -14.42 -0.92 15.42
N LEU A 61 -15.47 -1.73 15.51
CA LEU A 61 -15.37 -3.19 15.55
C LEU A 61 -15.97 -3.77 14.28
N VAL A 62 -15.20 -4.65 13.62
CA VAL A 62 -15.67 -5.53 12.55
C VAL A 62 -16.01 -6.87 13.16
N ASP A 63 -17.12 -7.47 12.75
CA ASP A 63 -17.65 -8.74 13.30
C ASP A 63 -17.83 -8.74 14.84
N GLY A 64 -18.00 -7.56 15.45
CA GLY A 64 -18.24 -7.40 16.88
C GLY A 64 -17.02 -7.56 17.80
N ASN A 65 -15.86 -8.00 17.29
CA ASN A 65 -14.66 -8.22 18.11
C ASN A 65 -13.31 -7.88 17.44
N LYS A 66 -13.26 -7.67 16.12
CA LYS A 66 -12.03 -7.30 15.42
C LYS A 66 -11.86 -5.79 15.43
N LYS A 67 -10.76 -5.31 15.99
CA LYS A 67 -10.40 -3.90 15.98
C LYS A 67 -10.16 -3.43 14.54
N ALA A 68 -10.85 -2.39 14.10
CA ALA A 68 -10.69 -1.80 12.77
C ALA A 68 -10.27 -0.33 12.83
N TYR A 69 -9.50 0.07 11.83
CA TYR A 69 -9.04 1.44 11.61
C TYR A 69 -9.49 1.87 10.23
N TYR A 70 -10.15 3.02 10.12
CA TYR A 70 -10.85 3.41 8.91
C TYR A 70 -10.07 4.42 8.08
N LEU A 71 -9.98 4.15 6.78
CA LEU A 71 -9.60 5.14 5.77
C LEU A 71 -10.84 5.52 4.97
N TYR A 72 -11.11 6.83 4.91
CA TYR A 72 -12.21 7.37 4.14
C TYR A 72 -11.68 7.97 2.85
N VAL A 73 -12.21 7.51 1.71
CA VAL A 73 -11.81 7.98 0.37
C VAL A 73 -13.00 8.66 -0.28
N TRP A 74 -12.82 9.92 -0.68
CA TRP A 74 -13.82 10.65 -1.46
C TRP A 74 -13.52 10.54 -2.94
N ILE A 75 -14.45 9.97 -3.71
CA ILE A 75 -14.29 9.74 -5.14
C ILE A 75 -15.29 10.62 -5.90
N PRO A 76 -14.84 11.68 -6.60
CA PRO A 76 -15.74 12.68 -7.20
C PRO A 76 -16.40 12.20 -8.50
N ALA A 77 -15.91 11.13 -9.13
CA ALA A 77 -16.40 10.57 -10.38
C ALA A 77 -16.12 9.06 -10.43
N VAL A 78 -16.70 8.34 -11.40
CA VAL A 78 -16.45 6.90 -11.54
C VAL A 78 -14.96 6.60 -11.78
N ILE A 79 -14.45 5.56 -11.12
CA ILE A 79 -13.09 5.04 -11.31
C ILE A 79 -13.17 3.58 -11.78
N ALA A 80 -12.17 3.13 -12.53
CA ALA A 80 -12.13 1.76 -13.07
C ALA A 80 -11.74 0.71 -12.02
N GLU A 81 -10.78 1.03 -11.15
CA GLU A 81 -10.24 0.10 -10.16
C GLU A 81 -9.69 0.86 -8.94
N MET A 82 -9.86 0.30 -7.75
CA MET A 82 -9.24 0.75 -6.51
C MET A 82 -8.56 -0.45 -5.84
N GLY A 83 -7.23 -0.38 -5.73
CA GLY A 83 -6.44 -1.36 -4.97
C GLY A 83 -6.22 -0.89 -3.55
N VAL A 84 -6.47 -1.78 -2.59
CA VAL A 84 -6.14 -1.57 -1.18
C VAL A 84 -5.17 -2.67 -0.76
N ARG A 85 -4.06 -2.30 -0.14
CA ARG A 85 -3.07 -3.23 0.40
C ARG A 85 -2.69 -2.81 1.80
N MET A 86 -2.71 -3.76 2.71
CA MET A 86 -2.22 -3.60 4.07
C MET A 86 -1.00 -4.49 4.25
N ILE A 87 0.03 -3.99 4.94
CA ILE A 87 1.24 -4.76 5.27
C ILE A 87 1.58 -4.49 6.73
N SER A 88 1.90 -5.55 7.46
CA SER A 88 2.38 -5.50 8.83
C SER A 88 3.46 -6.57 9.03
N PRO A 89 4.60 -6.28 9.67
CA PRO A 89 5.03 -4.99 10.23
C PRO A 89 5.68 -4.08 9.17
N THR A 90 6.03 -2.84 9.52
CA THR A 90 6.73 -1.91 8.61
C THR A 90 8.25 -1.89 8.80
N GLY A 91 8.77 -2.37 9.95
CA GLY A 91 10.16 -2.14 10.37
C GLY A 91 11.23 -2.47 9.33
N GLU A 92 11.16 -3.65 8.70
CA GLU A 92 12.13 -4.06 7.67
C GLU A 92 11.82 -3.50 6.27
N ILE A 93 10.62 -2.97 6.09
CA ILE A 93 10.11 -2.42 4.81
C ILE A 93 10.52 -0.97 4.66
N GLY A 94 10.92 -0.27 5.73
CA GLY A 94 11.41 1.10 5.66
C GLY A 94 10.45 2.15 6.21
N GLU A 95 10.94 3.38 6.26
CA GLU A 95 10.24 4.53 6.82
C GLU A 95 9.42 5.28 5.74
N PRO A 96 8.39 6.05 6.15
CA PRO A 96 7.58 6.85 5.22
C PRO A 96 8.44 7.85 4.42
N GLY A 97 8.12 8.00 3.14
CA GLY A 97 8.73 8.99 2.25
C GLY A 97 7.90 10.28 2.12
N ASP A 98 8.35 11.17 1.23
CA ASP A 98 7.65 12.42 0.94
C ASP A 98 6.28 12.14 0.30
N GLY A 99 5.22 12.71 0.90
CA GLY A 99 3.83 12.55 0.44
C GLY A 99 3.07 11.38 1.08
N ASP A 100 3.74 10.57 1.91
CA ASP A 100 3.07 9.52 2.67
C ASP A 100 2.29 10.10 3.86
N LEU A 101 1.13 9.51 4.14
CA LEU A 101 0.35 9.83 5.31
C LEU A 101 0.87 9.03 6.51
N VAL A 102 1.09 9.69 7.64
CA VAL A 102 1.66 9.06 8.83
C VAL A 102 0.82 9.41 10.05
N SER A 103 0.32 8.39 10.74
CA SER A 103 -0.48 8.58 11.95
C SER A 103 0.38 9.04 13.13
N ASP A 104 -0.23 9.75 14.08
CA ASP A 104 0.49 10.20 15.27
C ASP A 104 0.96 9.03 16.15
N ALA A 105 0.19 7.93 16.18
CA ALA A 105 0.59 6.70 16.85
C ALA A 105 1.86 6.09 16.21
N PHE A 106 2.01 6.14 14.89
CA PHE A 106 3.20 5.65 14.19
C PHE A 106 4.42 6.54 14.46
N LYS A 107 4.25 7.86 14.48
CA LYS A 107 5.32 8.81 14.84
C LYS A 107 5.81 8.62 16.27
N ALA A 108 4.93 8.22 17.18
CA ALA A 108 5.24 8.01 18.59
C ALA A 108 5.81 6.62 18.92
N ALA A 109 5.73 5.66 17.99
CA ALA A 109 6.18 4.29 18.21
C ALA A 109 7.71 4.16 18.11
N THR A 110 8.30 3.30 18.93
CA THR A 110 9.74 2.98 18.83
C THR A 110 10.04 2.08 17.63
N PRO A 111 11.30 2.02 17.15
CA PRO A 111 11.69 1.10 16.08
C PRO A 111 11.34 -0.37 16.40
N GLU A 112 11.52 -0.80 17.65
CA GLU A 112 11.18 -2.15 18.09
C GLU A 112 9.67 -2.41 18.03
N GLU A 113 8.86 -1.42 18.42
CA GLU A 113 7.41 -1.50 18.34
C GLU A 113 6.93 -1.62 16.89
N LYS A 114 7.59 -0.95 15.95
CA LYS A 114 7.30 -1.03 14.50
C LYS A 114 7.65 -2.38 13.87
N CYS A 115 8.36 -3.26 14.59
CA CYS A 115 8.67 -4.63 14.16
C CYS A 115 7.65 -5.66 14.64
N HIS A 116 6.72 -5.28 15.53
CA HIS A 116 5.62 -6.17 15.93
C HIS A 116 4.58 -6.27 14.82
N TRP A 117 4.14 -7.49 14.54
CA TRP A 117 3.25 -7.79 13.43
C TRP A 117 1.88 -8.31 13.89
N PHE A 118 0.89 -8.17 13.03
CA PHE A 118 -0.39 -8.83 13.12
C PHE A 118 -0.83 -9.30 11.73
N ASP A 119 -1.74 -10.27 11.70
CA ASP A 119 -2.35 -10.78 10.47
C ASP A 119 -3.39 -9.77 9.97
N THR A 120 -3.21 -9.27 8.75
CA THR A 120 -3.98 -8.17 8.14
C THR A 120 -5.00 -8.67 7.15
#